data_AF-A0A2G9XJD1-F1
#
_entry.id   AF-A0A2G9XJD1-F1
#
_cell.length_a   1.000
_cell.length_b   1.000
_cell.length_c   1.000
_cell.angle_alpha   90.00
_cell.angle_beta   90.00
_cell.angle_gamma   90.00
#
_symmetry.space_group_name_H-M   'P 1'
#
loop_
_entity.id
_entity.type
_entity.pdbx_description
1 polymer ?
#
loop_
_entity_poly.entity_id
_entity_poly.type
_entity_poly.pdbx_seq_one_letter_code
_entity_poly.pdbx_strand_id
1 'polypeptide(L)'
;NYCTMMLADLGAEVLKIEEPGLGDYMRWLPPILKKENAVFLMANRNKKSMTLNLKDEKAKEILRKLVKEYDVLFESFRPGVMKKLGVGYENLKEINPRLIFCSSTGYGQDGPYSARPGHDMNYISVAGILEATGRHTGAPVIPGIPIADMSIGIFSAFSILAGIISRNKTGKGQYIELSMTDCMVSYNMVNIANYIASQQPQGSEILGIAGETPCYNVFKTKDGKFISLGNIEEKFWINLLKLIGREDLSEYQFAVGEKQKKAMAELNKVFLTRTRKEWLDLL
;
A
#
# COMPACT_ATOMS: atom_id res chain seq x y z
N ASN A 1 0.64 5.53 -11.60
CA ASN A 1 -0.76 5.89 -11.98
C ASN A 1 -1.63 6.31 -10.80
N TYR A 2 -1.67 5.56 -9.68
CA TYR A 2 -2.55 5.87 -8.53
C TYR A 2 -2.29 7.25 -7.89
N CYS A 3 -1.02 7.60 -7.61
CA CYS A 3 -0.64 8.95 -7.12
C CYS A 3 -1.24 10.08 -7.98
N THR A 4 -0.96 10.05 -9.29
CA THR A 4 -1.38 11.12 -10.20
C THR A 4 -2.88 11.10 -10.47
N MET A 5 -3.58 9.99 -10.23
CA MET A 5 -5.05 9.95 -10.22
C MET A 5 -5.60 10.73 -9.03
N MET A 6 -5.05 10.50 -7.83
CA MET A 6 -5.48 11.22 -6.62
C MET A 6 -5.27 12.73 -6.78
N LEU A 7 -4.15 13.16 -7.34
CA LEU A 7 -3.90 14.58 -7.62
C LEU A 7 -4.89 15.15 -8.64
N ALA A 8 -5.22 14.42 -9.70
CA ALA A 8 -6.23 14.84 -10.67
C ALA A 8 -7.62 14.95 -10.04
N ASP A 9 -8.00 13.99 -9.19
CA ASP A 9 -9.26 14.01 -8.44
C ASP A 9 -9.33 15.18 -7.44
N LEU A 10 -8.19 15.66 -6.94
CA LEU A 10 -8.06 16.87 -6.11
C LEU A 10 -8.04 18.18 -6.93
N GLY A 11 -8.19 18.10 -8.26
CA GLY A 11 -8.29 19.26 -9.14
C GLY A 11 -7.00 19.67 -9.86
N ALA A 12 -5.92 18.88 -9.76
CA ALA A 12 -4.72 19.15 -10.53
C ALA A 12 -4.93 18.83 -12.03
N GLU A 13 -4.39 19.67 -12.91
CA GLU A 13 -4.24 19.29 -14.32
C GLU A 13 -3.10 18.27 -14.44
N VAL A 14 -3.42 17.06 -14.92
CA VAL A 14 -2.45 15.98 -15.07
C VAL A 14 -2.33 15.58 -16.53
N LEU A 15 -1.14 15.79 -17.09
CA LEU A 15 -0.75 15.29 -18.41
C LEU A 15 0.10 14.02 -18.26
N LYS A 16 -0.44 12.89 -18.69
CA LYS A 16 0.30 11.62 -18.75
C LYS A 16 1.15 11.59 -20.02
N ILE A 17 2.47 11.47 -19.86
CA ILE A 17 3.40 11.23 -20.95
C ILE A 17 3.58 9.72 -21.15
N GLU A 18 3.36 9.26 -22.37
CA GLU A 18 3.38 7.84 -22.73
C GLU A 18 4.38 7.53 -23.86
N GLU A 19 4.79 6.28 -23.99
CA GLU A 19 5.60 5.83 -25.12
C GLU A 19 4.76 5.85 -26.42
N PRO A 20 5.29 6.35 -27.55
CA PRO A 20 4.58 6.25 -28.83
C PRO A 20 4.25 4.80 -29.22
N GLY A 21 3.12 4.61 -29.90
CA GLY A 21 2.65 3.29 -30.32
C GLY A 21 1.85 2.60 -29.21
N LEU A 22 2.52 1.82 -28.36
CA LEU A 22 1.83 1.02 -27.33
C LEU A 22 1.24 1.90 -26.21
N GLY A 23 1.88 3.02 -25.86
CA GLY A 23 1.50 3.77 -24.67
C GLY A 23 1.75 2.99 -23.37
N ASP A 24 0.96 3.27 -22.33
CA ASP A 24 0.97 2.48 -21.10
C ASP A 24 0.52 1.04 -21.38
N TYR A 25 1.41 0.07 -21.18
CA TYR A 25 1.15 -1.35 -21.47
C TYR A 25 -0.11 -1.88 -20.77
N MET A 26 -0.48 -1.32 -19.61
CA MET A 26 -1.66 -1.73 -18.86
C MET A 26 -2.95 -1.48 -19.64
N ARG A 27 -2.98 -0.54 -20.61
CA ARG A 27 -4.14 -0.26 -21.46
C ARG A 27 -4.69 -1.50 -22.15
N TRP A 28 -3.82 -2.47 -22.46
CA TRP A 28 -4.15 -3.59 -23.36
C TRP A 28 -4.30 -4.93 -22.65
N LEU A 29 -4.11 -4.97 -21.33
CA LEU A 29 -4.23 -6.20 -20.55
C LEU A 29 -5.67 -6.47 -20.10
N PRO A 30 -6.14 -7.72 -19.98
CA PRO A 30 -7.42 -8.01 -19.35
C PRO A 30 -7.46 -7.66 -17.84
N PRO A 31 -8.64 -7.45 -17.24
CA PRO A 31 -9.97 -7.44 -17.86
C PRO A 31 -10.21 -6.16 -18.67
N ILE A 32 -10.73 -6.32 -19.89
CA ILE A 32 -11.04 -5.20 -20.79
C ILE A 32 -12.46 -4.69 -20.54
N LEU A 33 -12.59 -3.38 -20.36
CA LEU A 33 -13.86 -2.67 -20.32
C LEU A 33 -13.91 -1.70 -21.52
N LYS A 34 -14.93 -1.86 -22.36
CA LYS A 34 -15.03 -1.20 -23.68
C LYS A 34 -13.89 -1.61 -24.62
N LYS A 35 -12.73 -0.96 -24.53
CA LYS A 35 -11.57 -1.18 -25.42
C LYS A 35 -10.23 -1.19 -24.69
N GLU A 36 -10.25 -0.86 -23.40
CA GLU A 36 -9.03 -0.73 -22.59
C GLU A 36 -9.22 -1.47 -21.28
N ASN A 37 -8.12 -1.76 -20.59
CA ASN A 37 -8.14 -2.37 -19.28
C ASN A 37 -8.95 -1.55 -18.27
N ALA A 38 -9.78 -2.23 -17.48
CA ALA A 38 -10.64 -1.58 -16.48
C ALA A 38 -9.84 -0.82 -15.39
N VAL A 39 -8.71 -1.38 -14.95
CA VAL A 39 -7.81 -0.74 -13.98
C VAL A 39 -7.12 0.47 -14.60
N PHE A 40 -6.72 0.38 -15.88
CA PHE A 40 -6.16 1.51 -16.61
C PHE A 40 -7.14 2.69 -16.65
N LEU A 41 -8.40 2.42 -17.02
CA LEU A 41 -9.46 3.43 -17.08
C LEU A 41 -9.71 4.05 -15.70
N MET A 42 -9.77 3.22 -14.65
CA MET A 42 -9.92 3.71 -13.28
C MET A 42 -8.75 4.58 -12.83
N ALA A 43 -7.52 4.10 -13.00
CA ALA A 43 -6.31 4.74 -12.49
C ALA A 43 -5.84 5.94 -13.32
N ASN A 44 -6.47 6.22 -14.47
CA ASN A 44 -6.12 7.33 -15.35
C ASN A 44 -7.30 8.25 -15.70
N ARG A 45 -8.42 8.15 -14.97
CA ARG A 45 -9.49 9.15 -15.04
C ARG A 45 -8.96 10.55 -14.78
N ASN A 46 -9.62 11.55 -15.36
CA ASN A 46 -9.31 12.98 -15.23
C ASN A 46 -7.94 13.44 -15.79
N LYS A 47 -7.19 12.55 -16.46
CA LYS A 47 -5.88 12.88 -17.06
C LYS A 47 -6.00 13.18 -18.54
N LYS A 48 -5.19 14.13 -19.02
CA LYS A 48 -4.85 14.27 -20.44
C LYS A 48 -3.72 13.29 -20.78
N SER A 49 -3.55 12.95 -22.05
CA SER A 49 -2.48 12.06 -22.52
C SER A 49 -1.75 12.66 -23.73
N MET A 50 -0.44 12.46 -23.78
CA MET A 50 0.43 12.77 -24.91
C MET A 50 1.54 11.72 -24.99
N THR A 51 1.94 11.35 -26.20
CA THR A 51 3.10 10.46 -26.40
C THR A 51 4.38 11.25 -26.65
N LEU A 52 5.48 10.90 -25.98
CA LEU A 52 6.81 11.45 -26.24
C LEU A 52 7.88 10.35 -26.21
N ASN A 53 8.68 10.25 -27.26
CA ASN A 53 9.87 9.40 -27.26
C ASN A 53 11.07 10.17 -26.70
N LEU A 54 11.34 10.04 -25.40
CA LEU A 54 12.42 10.76 -24.72
C LEU A 54 13.84 10.38 -25.19
N LYS A 55 13.99 9.43 -26.12
CA LYS A 55 15.26 9.18 -26.81
C LYS A 55 15.57 10.27 -27.85
N ASP A 56 14.57 10.96 -28.37
CA ASP A 56 14.71 12.00 -29.38
C ASP A 56 14.97 13.37 -28.73
N GLU A 57 15.95 14.13 -29.22
CA GLU A 57 16.28 15.45 -28.67
C GLU A 57 15.09 16.43 -28.74
N LYS A 58 14.31 16.39 -29.83
CA LYS A 58 13.09 17.20 -29.96
C LYS A 58 12.06 16.89 -28.87
N ALA A 59 11.91 15.63 -28.48
CA ALA A 59 11.00 15.25 -27.41
C ALA A 59 11.50 15.74 -26.04
N LYS A 60 12.82 15.72 -25.81
CA LYS A 60 13.43 16.31 -24.62
C LYS A 60 13.21 17.82 -24.57
N GLU A 61 13.32 18.53 -25.69
CA GLU A 61 12.98 19.96 -25.77
C GLU A 61 11.52 20.24 -25.43
N ILE A 62 10.59 19.40 -25.90
CA ILE A 62 9.16 19.51 -25.53
C ILE A 62 9.00 19.31 -24.03
N LEU A 63 9.62 18.28 -23.43
CA LEU A 63 9.57 18.06 -21.99
C LEU A 63 10.12 19.27 -21.20
N ARG A 64 11.24 19.85 -21.66
CA ARG A 64 11.82 21.07 -21.05
C ARG A 64 10.88 22.26 -21.12
N LYS A 65 10.07 22.39 -22.17
CA LYS A 65 9.01 23.42 -22.26
C LYS A 65 7.88 23.14 -21.28
N LEU A 66 7.39 21.89 -21.24
CA LEU A 66 6.35 21.47 -20.30
C LEU A 66 6.76 21.71 -18.84
N VAL A 67 8.02 21.42 -18.48
CA VAL A 67 8.56 21.64 -17.13
C VAL A 67 8.53 23.11 -16.70
N LYS A 68 8.47 24.07 -17.62
CA LYS A 68 8.29 25.49 -17.29
C LYS A 68 6.85 25.84 -16.92
N GLU A 69 5.89 25.06 -17.41
CA GLU A 69 4.45 25.30 -17.24
C GLU A 69 3.86 24.43 -16.11
N TYR A 70 4.40 23.24 -15.89
CA TYR A 70 3.93 22.29 -14.88
C TYR A 70 4.70 22.42 -13.56
N ASP A 71 3.96 22.29 -12.46
CA ASP A 71 4.50 22.38 -11.10
C ASP A 71 5.27 21.14 -10.64
N VAL A 72 4.86 19.98 -11.15
CA VAL A 72 5.29 18.67 -10.67
C VAL A 72 5.66 17.79 -11.87
N LEU A 73 6.81 17.12 -11.79
CA LEU A 73 7.14 15.99 -12.63
C LEU A 73 7.12 14.74 -11.76
N PHE A 74 6.27 13.77 -12.11
CA PHE A 74 6.21 12.47 -11.46
C PHE A 74 6.73 11.38 -12.40
N GLU A 75 7.62 10.53 -11.92
CA GLU A 75 8.15 9.41 -12.69
C GLU A 75 8.33 8.15 -11.82
N SER A 76 8.28 7.00 -12.47
CA SER A 76 8.45 5.69 -11.82
C SER A 76 9.32 4.75 -12.65
N PHE A 77 10.33 5.30 -13.33
CA PHE A 77 11.33 4.51 -14.04
C PHE A 77 12.28 3.85 -13.05
N ARG A 78 13.07 2.88 -13.54
CA ARG A 78 14.19 2.35 -12.77
C ARG A 78 15.20 3.46 -12.44
N PRO A 79 15.92 3.35 -11.32
CA PRO A 79 16.97 4.28 -10.95
C PRO A 79 17.91 4.64 -12.11
N GLY A 80 18.18 5.93 -12.27
CA GLY A 80 19.10 6.46 -13.27
C GLY A 80 18.58 6.57 -14.71
N VAL A 81 17.38 6.09 -15.05
CA VAL A 81 16.83 6.21 -16.42
C VAL A 81 16.70 7.67 -16.85
N MET A 82 16.05 8.52 -16.04
CA MET A 82 15.87 9.94 -16.37
C MET A 82 17.20 10.69 -16.49
N LYS A 83 18.21 10.32 -15.67
CA LYS A 83 19.57 10.85 -15.76
C LYS A 83 20.23 10.46 -17.08
N LYS A 84 20.16 9.19 -17.49
CA LYS A 84 20.70 8.70 -18.78
C LYS A 84 20.03 9.37 -19.99
N LEU A 85 18.75 9.72 -19.87
CA LEU A 85 18.01 10.44 -20.90
C LEU A 85 18.34 11.95 -20.95
N GLY A 86 19.07 12.48 -19.96
CA GLY A 86 19.41 13.91 -19.87
C GLY A 86 18.26 14.81 -19.43
N VAL A 87 17.27 14.22 -18.75
CA VAL A 87 16.06 14.90 -18.24
C VAL A 87 15.84 14.58 -16.76
N GLY A 88 16.93 14.32 -16.03
CA GLY A 88 16.91 14.12 -14.58
C GLY A 88 16.68 15.42 -13.82
N TYR A 89 16.45 15.29 -12.50
CA TYR A 89 16.16 16.42 -11.63
C TYR A 89 17.18 17.56 -11.74
N GLU A 90 18.48 17.26 -11.68
CA GLU A 90 19.52 18.30 -11.75
C GLU A 90 19.41 19.14 -13.04
N ASN A 91 19.18 18.51 -14.19
CA ASN A 91 19.02 19.22 -15.46
C ASN A 91 17.72 20.06 -15.51
N LEU A 92 16.62 19.52 -14.97
CA LEU A 92 15.32 20.18 -15.04
C LEU A 92 15.16 21.30 -14.00
N LYS A 93 15.86 21.19 -12.87
CA LYS A 93 15.91 22.22 -11.82
C LYS A 93 16.57 23.51 -12.30
N GLU A 94 17.57 23.42 -13.18
CA GLU A 94 18.17 24.62 -13.82
C GLU A 94 17.14 25.39 -14.67
N ILE A 95 16.17 24.67 -15.25
CA ILE A 95 15.13 25.24 -16.10
C ILE A 95 13.97 25.77 -15.26
N ASN A 96 13.56 25.02 -14.24
CA ASN A 96 12.52 25.41 -13.30
C ASN A 96 12.98 25.13 -11.85
N PRO A 97 13.58 26.13 -11.17
CA PRO A 97 14.02 25.98 -9.78
C PRO A 97 12.87 25.74 -8.77
N ARG A 98 11.62 25.89 -9.21
CA ARG A 98 10.39 25.66 -8.44
C ARG A 98 9.79 24.27 -8.67
N LEU A 99 10.41 23.45 -9.51
CA LEU A 99 9.91 22.11 -9.85
C LEU A 99 9.90 21.18 -8.64
N ILE A 100 8.76 20.53 -8.39
CA ILE A 100 8.70 19.36 -7.53
C ILE A 100 8.92 18.13 -8.42
N PHE A 101 10.05 17.46 -8.27
CA PHE A 101 10.35 16.25 -9.02
C PHE A 101 10.16 15.05 -8.09
N CYS A 102 9.19 14.19 -8.36
CA CYS A 102 8.90 13.01 -7.56
C CYS A 102 9.27 11.73 -8.34
N SER A 103 10.16 10.94 -7.75
CA SER A 103 10.57 9.64 -8.23
C SER A 103 10.04 8.55 -7.30
N SER A 104 9.38 7.54 -7.86
CA SER A 104 8.90 6.37 -7.12
C SER A 104 9.51 5.09 -7.67
N THR A 105 10.26 4.38 -6.86
CA THR A 105 10.97 3.15 -7.26
C THR A 105 10.57 1.97 -6.38
N GLY A 106 11.06 0.77 -6.72
CA GLY A 106 10.80 -0.43 -5.92
C GLY A 106 11.58 -0.47 -4.60
N TYR A 107 12.90 -0.27 -4.70
CA TYR A 107 13.86 -0.46 -3.60
C TYR A 107 14.66 0.79 -3.24
N GLY A 108 14.35 1.94 -3.83
CA GLY A 108 15.09 3.18 -3.65
C GLY A 108 16.03 3.49 -4.81
N GLN A 109 16.55 4.71 -4.83
CA GLN A 109 17.56 5.16 -5.79
C GLN A 109 18.98 4.67 -5.46
N ASP A 110 19.21 4.17 -4.24
CA ASP A 110 20.52 3.74 -3.75
C ASP A 110 20.49 2.38 -3.03
N GLY A 111 21.62 2.00 -2.42
CA GLY A 111 21.76 0.73 -1.73
C GLY A 111 21.86 -0.50 -2.66
N PRO A 112 22.06 -1.68 -2.07
CA PRO A 112 22.36 -2.91 -2.81
C PRO A 112 21.18 -3.42 -3.65
N TYR A 113 19.95 -2.94 -3.39
CA TYR A 113 18.73 -3.41 -4.04
C TYR A 113 18.21 -2.45 -5.13
N SER A 114 18.73 -1.22 -5.24
CA SER A 114 18.29 -0.20 -6.22
C SER A 114 18.16 -0.73 -7.66
N ALA A 115 19.11 -1.55 -8.10
CA ALA A 115 19.12 -2.08 -9.46
C ALA A 115 18.24 -3.33 -9.67
N ARG A 116 17.65 -3.90 -8.60
CA ARG A 116 16.87 -5.14 -8.69
C ARG A 116 15.50 -4.87 -9.31
N PRO A 117 15.05 -5.74 -10.25
CA PRO A 117 13.66 -5.72 -10.66
C PRO A 117 12.78 -6.20 -9.51
N GLY A 118 11.53 -5.76 -9.50
CA GLY A 118 10.54 -6.23 -8.54
C GLY A 118 9.12 -5.90 -9.00
N HIS A 119 8.19 -6.61 -8.37
CA HIS A 119 6.77 -6.32 -8.35
C HIS A 119 6.33 -6.24 -6.88
N ASP A 120 5.09 -5.81 -6.64
CA ASP A 120 4.47 -5.71 -5.32
C ASP A 120 4.92 -6.80 -4.33
N MET A 121 4.79 -8.06 -4.76
CA MET A 121 5.20 -9.26 -4.02
C MET A 121 6.61 -9.20 -3.43
N ASN A 122 7.58 -8.73 -4.22
CA ASN A 122 8.97 -8.69 -3.80
C ASN A 122 9.18 -7.65 -2.70
N TYR A 123 8.52 -6.50 -2.81
CA TYR A 123 8.64 -5.41 -1.84
C TYR A 123 8.00 -5.78 -0.51
N ILE A 124 6.78 -6.34 -0.54
CA ILE A 124 6.09 -6.81 0.68
C ILE A 124 6.81 -7.99 1.33
N SER A 125 7.48 -8.84 0.54
CA SER A 125 8.31 -9.92 1.06
C SER A 125 9.53 -9.40 1.81
N VAL A 126 10.27 -8.45 1.22
CA VAL A 126 11.47 -7.88 1.85
C VAL A 126 11.10 -7.09 3.12
N ALA A 127 9.94 -6.42 3.13
CA ALA A 127 9.46 -5.67 4.28
C ALA A 127 8.85 -6.53 5.40
N GLY A 128 8.77 -7.86 5.24
CA GLY A 128 8.25 -8.77 6.28
C GLY A 128 6.72 -8.85 6.37
N ILE A 129 5.99 -8.29 5.39
CA ILE A 129 4.52 -8.25 5.40
C ILE A 129 3.91 -9.65 5.15
N LEU A 130 4.55 -10.48 4.31
CA LEU A 130 4.03 -11.82 3.99
C LEU A 130 3.98 -12.73 5.21
N GLU A 131 5.03 -12.69 6.04
CA GLU A 131 5.09 -13.44 7.30
C GLU A 131 4.03 -12.93 8.28
N ALA A 132 3.92 -11.61 8.44
CA ALA A 132 2.93 -11.00 9.32
C ALA A 132 1.49 -11.37 8.91
N THR A 133 1.21 -11.43 7.60
CA THR A 133 -0.12 -11.77 7.07
C THR A 133 -0.47 -13.24 7.30
N GLY A 134 0.51 -14.14 7.21
CA GLY A 134 0.33 -15.59 7.24
C GLY A 134 0.60 -16.26 8.60
N ARG A 135 0.83 -15.51 9.67
CA ARG A 135 1.24 -16.09 10.96
C ARG A 135 0.24 -17.11 11.49
N HIS A 136 -1.06 -16.83 11.37
CA HIS A 136 -2.14 -17.73 11.80
C HIS A 136 -2.28 -19.00 10.92
N THR A 137 -1.75 -19.00 9.69
CA THR A 137 -1.77 -20.17 8.79
C THR A 137 -0.49 -21.01 8.88
N GLY A 138 0.56 -20.52 9.55
CA GLY A 138 1.86 -21.19 9.64
C GLY A 138 2.70 -21.13 8.36
N ALA A 139 2.29 -20.31 7.39
CA ALA A 139 3.00 -20.09 6.12
C ALA A 139 2.72 -18.68 5.61
N PRO A 140 3.66 -18.01 4.92
CA PRO A 140 3.43 -16.66 4.41
C PRO A 140 2.21 -16.58 3.47
N VAL A 141 1.39 -15.55 3.63
CA VAL A 141 0.16 -15.36 2.85
C VAL A 141 0.27 -14.06 2.05
N ILE A 142 -0.17 -14.15 0.79
CA ILE A 142 -0.21 -13.02 -0.14
C ILE A 142 -1.48 -12.20 0.14
N PRO A 143 -1.37 -10.89 0.47
CA PRO A 143 -2.53 -10.01 0.56
C PRO A 143 -3.30 -9.94 -0.78
N GLY A 144 -4.63 -9.92 -0.72
CA GLY A 144 -5.49 -9.86 -1.92
C GLY A 144 -5.47 -8.52 -2.67
N ILE A 145 -4.64 -7.57 -2.25
CA ILE A 145 -4.46 -6.26 -2.87
C ILE A 145 -2.96 -5.98 -3.04
N PRO A 146 -2.53 -5.30 -4.12
CA PRO A 146 -1.13 -4.92 -4.32
C PRO A 146 -0.80 -3.72 -3.42
N ILE A 147 -0.60 -4.00 -2.14
CA ILE A 147 -0.54 -2.98 -1.09
C ILE A 147 0.68 -2.05 -1.23
N ALA A 148 1.81 -2.54 -1.73
CA ALA A 148 3.00 -1.71 -1.97
C ALA A 148 2.78 -0.76 -3.15
N ASP A 149 2.15 -1.24 -4.24
CA ASP A 149 1.80 -0.40 -5.40
C ASP A 149 0.77 0.68 -5.03
N MET A 150 -0.19 0.35 -4.16
CA MET A 150 -1.20 1.31 -3.69
C MET A 150 -0.60 2.31 -2.71
N SER A 151 0.21 1.85 -1.75
CA SER A 151 0.78 2.71 -0.72
C SER A 151 1.73 3.74 -1.30
N ILE A 152 2.63 3.35 -2.23
CA ILE A 152 3.56 4.30 -2.85
C ILE A 152 2.79 5.41 -3.56
N GLY A 153 1.61 5.10 -4.13
CA GLY A 153 0.76 6.11 -4.73
C GLY A 153 0.28 7.17 -3.72
N ILE A 154 -0.12 6.73 -2.52
CA ILE A 154 -0.57 7.61 -1.43
C ILE A 154 0.61 8.41 -0.87
N PHE A 155 1.73 7.76 -0.55
CA PHE A 155 2.92 8.42 -0.04
C PHE A 155 3.47 9.44 -1.03
N SER A 156 3.49 9.14 -2.33
CA SER A 156 3.93 10.09 -3.34
C SER A 156 2.98 11.29 -3.47
N ALA A 157 1.66 11.07 -3.43
CA ALA A 157 0.71 12.18 -3.44
C ALA A 157 0.87 13.07 -2.18
N PHE A 158 0.99 12.46 -1.00
CA PHE A 158 1.24 13.16 0.25
C PHE A 158 2.55 13.97 0.20
N SER A 159 3.65 13.36 -0.24
CA SER A 159 4.95 14.03 -0.34
C SER A 159 4.94 15.15 -1.36
N ILE A 160 4.25 15.00 -2.50
CA ILE A 160 4.07 16.08 -3.48
C ILE A 160 3.31 17.25 -2.87
N LEU A 161 2.21 17.00 -2.17
CA LEU A 161 1.44 18.06 -1.50
C LEU A 161 2.27 18.77 -0.42
N ALA A 162 3.00 18.02 0.40
CA ALA A 162 3.95 18.58 1.37
C ALA A 162 5.05 19.40 0.66
N GLY A 163 5.53 18.93 -0.48
CA GLY A 163 6.51 19.61 -1.31
C GLY A 163 5.99 20.94 -1.86
N ILE A 164 4.74 20.98 -2.32
CA ILE A 164 4.06 22.21 -2.76
C ILE A 164 3.90 23.21 -1.61
N ILE A 165 3.50 22.74 -0.41
CA ILE A 165 3.38 23.59 0.78
C ILE A 165 4.74 24.20 1.14
N SER A 166 5.81 23.40 1.15
CA SER A 166 7.17 23.86 1.41
C SER A 166 7.63 24.88 0.36
N ARG A 167 7.38 24.61 -0.92
CA ARG A 167 7.69 25.51 -2.03
C ARG A 167 6.96 26.86 -1.94
N ASN A 168 5.72 26.87 -1.47
CA ASN A 168 4.95 28.11 -1.28
C ASN A 168 5.54 29.00 -0.18
N LYS A 169 6.24 28.42 0.80
CA LYS A 169 6.94 29.16 1.86
C LYS A 169 8.35 29.59 1.45
N THR A 170 9.08 28.71 0.77
CA THR A 170 10.52 28.89 0.50
C THR A 170 10.83 29.46 -0.87
N GLY A 171 9.86 29.41 -1.79
CA GLY A 171 10.06 29.75 -3.19
C GLY A 171 10.78 28.68 -4.02
N LYS A 172 11.20 27.55 -3.42
CA LYS A 172 12.08 26.54 -4.06
C LYS A 172 11.38 25.19 -4.23
N GLY A 173 11.65 24.53 -5.35
CA GLY A 173 11.27 23.15 -5.62
C GLY A 173 12.16 22.16 -4.87
N GLN A 174 11.91 20.86 -5.05
CA GLN A 174 12.70 19.80 -4.43
C GLN A 174 12.58 18.48 -5.19
N TYR A 175 13.57 17.61 -4.98
CA TYR A 175 13.52 16.22 -5.38
C TYR A 175 12.94 15.38 -4.25
N ILE A 176 11.90 14.61 -4.57
CA ILE A 176 11.23 13.68 -3.67
C ILE A 176 11.53 12.29 -4.19
N GLU A 177 12.13 11.48 -3.34
CA GLU A 177 12.45 10.08 -3.61
C GLU A 177 11.68 9.21 -2.62
N LEU A 178 11.04 8.18 -3.15
CA LEU A 178 10.29 7.21 -2.37
C LEU A 178 10.48 5.83 -2.96
N SER A 179 10.56 4.83 -2.08
CA SER A 179 10.53 3.42 -2.48
C SER A 179 9.31 2.69 -1.95
N MET A 180 8.80 1.75 -2.75
CA MET A 180 7.73 0.84 -2.33
C MET A 180 8.14 0.03 -1.09
N THR A 181 9.41 -0.36 -1.01
CA THR A 181 9.95 -1.12 0.13
C THR A 181 9.93 -0.28 1.41
N ASP A 182 10.34 0.99 1.38
CA ASP A 182 10.30 1.87 2.56
C ASP A 182 8.87 2.15 3.01
N CYS A 183 7.93 2.29 2.06
CA CYS A 183 6.52 2.40 2.38
C CYS A 183 6.01 1.15 3.13
N MET A 184 6.43 -0.04 2.72
CA MET A 184 6.05 -1.29 3.39
C MET A 184 6.73 -1.47 4.74
N VAL A 185 7.98 -1.06 4.90
CA VAL A 185 8.65 -1.01 6.21
C VAL A 185 7.89 -0.07 7.15
N SER A 186 7.44 1.09 6.66
CA SER A 186 6.60 2.02 7.42
C SER A 186 5.27 1.40 7.83
N TYR A 187 4.60 0.66 6.94
CA TYR A 187 3.35 -0.04 7.27
C TYR A 187 3.57 -1.21 8.24
N ASN A 188 4.76 -1.83 8.23
CA ASN A 188 5.10 -2.92 9.14
C ASN A 188 5.62 -2.45 10.52
N MET A 189 5.50 -1.15 10.83
CA MET A 189 6.10 -0.53 12.02
C MET A 189 5.78 -1.27 13.32
N VAL A 190 4.55 -1.73 13.52
CA VAL A 190 4.14 -2.42 14.75
C VAL A 190 4.90 -3.73 14.93
N ASN A 191 5.01 -4.54 13.87
CA ASN A 191 5.73 -5.82 13.93
C ASN A 191 7.23 -5.58 14.11
N ILE A 192 7.80 -4.59 13.41
CA ILE A 192 9.21 -4.22 13.54
C ILE A 192 9.52 -3.74 14.97
N ALA A 193 8.68 -2.86 15.53
CA ALA A 193 8.84 -2.38 16.91
C ALA A 193 8.78 -3.53 17.92
N ASN A 194 7.83 -4.45 17.75
CA ASN A 194 7.70 -5.64 18.60
C ASN A 194 8.91 -6.57 18.48
N TYR A 195 9.42 -6.78 17.27
CA TYR A 195 10.63 -7.55 17.03
C TYR A 195 11.84 -6.91 17.73
N ILE A 196 12.04 -5.60 17.56
CA ILE A 196 13.15 -4.87 18.20
C ILE A 196 13.06 -4.96 19.72
N ALA A 197 11.88 -4.80 20.29
CA ALA A 197 11.67 -4.83 21.74
C ALA A 197 11.86 -6.23 22.35
N SER A 198 11.41 -7.28 21.67
CA SER A 198 11.42 -8.66 22.20
C SER A 198 12.66 -9.47 21.79
N GLN A 199 13.36 -9.05 20.73
CA GLN A 199 14.37 -9.85 20.01
C GLN A 199 13.88 -11.25 19.59
N GLN A 200 12.56 -11.45 19.52
CA GLN A 200 11.95 -12.70 19.10
C GLN A 200 11.38 -12.53 17.68
N PRO A 201 11.74 -13.40 16.72
CA PRO A 201 11.23 -13.34 15.34
C PRO A 201 9.72 -13.52 15.27
N GLN A 202 9.14 -14.25 16.22
CA GLN A 202 7.70 -14.29 16.41
C GLN A 202 7.33 -13.11 17.30
N GLY A 203 6.71 -12.09 16.67
CA GLY A 203 6.37 -10.82 17.30
C GLY A 203 5.76 -10.97 18.69
N SER A 204 6.01 -9.97 19.54
CA SER A 204 5.58 -9.93 20.93
C SER A 204 4.13 -10.39 21.13
N GLU A 205 3.89 -11.11 22.22
CA GLU A 205 2.58 -11.61 22.69
C GLU A 205 1.52 -10.49 22.90
N ILE A 206 1.86 -9.24 22.61
CA ILE A 206 1.23 -8.07 23.24
C ILE A 206 -0.16 -7.78 22.65
N LEU A 207 -0.46 -8.19 21.42
CA LEU A 207 -1.75 -7.86 20.78
C LEU A 207 -2.35 -8.97 19.88
N GLY A 208 -1.55 -9.72 19.14
CA GLY A 208 -2.04 -10.80 18.25
C GLY A 208 -3.13 -10.36 17.25
N ILE A 209 -2.98 -9.15 16.71
CA ILE A 209 -3.95 -8.48 15.82
C ILE A 209 -3.86 -8.90 14.35
N ALA A 210 -3.09 -9.93 14.03
CA ALA A 210 -3.03 -10.53 12.69
C ALA A 210 -3.83 -11.85 12.62
N GLY A 211 -4.80 -12.02 13.53
CA GLY A 211 -5.70 -13.17 13.56
C GLY A 211 -5.18 -14.34 14.39
N GLU A 212 -4.22 -14.11 15.30
CA GLU A 212 -3.64 -15.18 16.12
C GLU A 212 -4.46 -15.45 17.39
N THR A 213 -5.13 -14.43 17.95
CA THR A 213 -5.81 -14.53 19.26
C THR A 213 -7.32 -14.77 19.12
N PRO A 214 -7.98 -15.39 20.13
CA PRO A 214 -9.43 -15.57 20.11
C PRO A 214 -10.24 -14.28 20.07
N CYS A 215 -9.77 -13.21 20.71
CA CYS A 215 -10.48 -11.94 20.78
C CYS A 215 -10.35 -11.09 19.50
N TYR A 216 -9.40 -11.42 18.61
CA TYR A 216 -9.17 -10.71 17.36
C TYR A 216 -9.07 -11.72 16.20
N ASN A 217 -10.22 -12.16 15.68
CA ASN A 217 -10.26 -13.23 14.69
C ASN A 217 -11.53 -13.22 13.82
N VAL A 218 -11.59 -14.13 12.85
CA VAL A 218 -12.77 -14.36 12.01
C VAL A 218 -13.39 -15.73 12.27
N PHE A 219 -14.71 -15.78 12.44
CA PHE A 219 -15.46 -17.00 12.74
C PHE A 219 -16.51 -17.27 11.68
N LYS A 220 -16.62 -18.53 11.26
CA LYS A 220 -17.67 -18.97 10.33
C LYS A 220 -18.99 -19.11 11.08
N THR A 221 -20.06 -18.65 10.46
CA THR A 221 -21.43 -18.65 10.99
C THR A 221 -22.29 -19.71 10.31
N LYS A 222 -23.51 -19.94 10.82
CA LYS A 222 -24.42 -20.99 10.35
C LYS A 222 -24.71 -20.93 8.84
N ASP A 223 -24.82 -19.75 8.27
CA ASP A 223 -25.11 -19.54 6.83
C ASP A 223 -23.85 -19.55 5.95
N GLY A 224 -22.72 -20.02 6.48
CA GLY A 224 -21.46 -20.13 5.74
C GLY A 224 -20.72 -18.81 5.54
N LYS A 225 -21.26 -17.70 6.05
CA LYS A 225 -20.60 -16.38 6.06
C LYS A 225 -19.74 -16.23 7.30
N PHE A 226 -18.99 -15.13 7.39
CA PHE A 226 -18.04 -14.89 8.48
C PHE A 226 -18.40 -13.64 9.29
N ILE A 227 -18.06 -13.67 10.58
CA ILE A 227 -18.06 -12.52 11.47
C ILE A 227 -16.65 -12.28 12.00
N SER A 228 -16.24 -11.02 12.07
CA SER A 228 -14.96 -10.61 12.63
C SER A 228 -15.14 -10.11 14.06
N LEU A 229 -14.29 -10.58 14.97
CA LEU A 229 -14.14 -10.05 16.32
C LEU A 229 -12.89 -9.19 16.40
N GLY A 230 -12.99 -8.10 17.15
CA GLY A 230 -11.90 -7.17 17.46
C GLY A 230 -11.99 -6.68 18.90
N ASN A 231 -12.21 -7.60 19.85
CA ASN A 231 -12.46 -7.32 21.25
C ASN A 231 -11.15 -7.29 22.07
N ILE A 232 -10.25 -6.38 21.69
CA ILE A 232 -8.92 -6.25 22.34
C ILE A 232 -9.07 -5.76 23.78
N GLU A 233 -9.98 -4.83 24.04
CA GLU A 233 -10.21 -4.35 25.40
C GLU A 233 -11.00 -5.39 26.21
N GLU A 234 -10.49 -5.73 27.40
CA GLU A 234 -11.04 -6.75 28.30
C GLU A 234 -12.56 -6.62 28.48
N LYS A 235 -13.07 -5.40 28.68
CA LYS A 235 -14.51 -5.16 28.83
C LYS A 235 -15.35 -5.70 27.68
N PHE A 236 -14.86 -5.59 26.43
CA PHE A 236 -15.59 -6.07 25.26
C PHE A 236 -15.52 -7.59 25.16
N TRP A 237 -14.37 -8.17 25.48
CA TRP A 237 -14.20 -9.62 25.55
C TRP A 237 -15.13 -10.25 26.60
N ILE A 238 -15.11 -9.75 27.82
CA ILE A 238 -15.96 -10.23 28.91
C ILE A 238 -17.45 -10.07 28.59
N ASN A 239 -17.85 -8.95 27.98
CA ASN A 239 -19.25 -8.74 27.59
C ASN A 239 -19.70 -9.71 26.49
N LEU A 240 -18.85 -9.97 25.49
CA LEU A 240 -19.11 -10.99 24.48
C LEU A 240 -19.30 -12.36 25.13
N LEU A 241 -18.39 -12.76 26.01
CA LEU A 241 -18.44 -14.05 26.67
C LEU A 241 -19.72 -14.24 27.49
N LYS A 242 -20.16 -13.21 28.23
CA LYS A 242 -21.46 -13.22 28.94
C LYS A 242 -22.64 -13.39 27.98
N LEU A 243 -22.64 -12.66 26.87
CA LEU A 243 -23.70 -12.71 25.88
C LEU A 243 -23.84 -14.09 25.23
N ILE A 244 -22.73 -14.80 25.03
CA ILE A 244 -22.71 -16.14 24.43
C ILE A 244 -22.70 -17.28 25.46
N GLY A 245 -22.73 -16.97 26.76
CA GLY A 245 -22.69 -17.93 27.86
C GLY A 245 -21.40 -18.73 27.95
N ARG A 246 -20.25 -18.09 27.69
CA ARG A 246 -18.90 -18.67 27.66
C ARG A 246 -17.89 -17.94 28.53
N GLU A 247 -18.31 -17.49 29.71
CA GLU A 247 -17.46 -16.81 30.70
C GLU A 247 -16.26 -17.66 31.14
N ASP A 248 -16.33 -18.99 30.97
CA ASP A 248 -15.22 -19.93 31.15
C ASP A 248 -14.00 -19.64 30.26
N LEU A 249 -14.19 -18.90 29.16
CA LEU A 249 -13.13 -18.51 28.23
C LEU A 249 -12.45 -17.18 28.59
N SER A 250 -12.77 -16.56 29.74
CA SER A 250 -12.26 -15.23 30.11
C SER A 250 -10.72 -15.14 30.09
N GLU A 251 -10.02 -16.16 30.61
CA GLU A 251 -8.54 -16.22 30.62
C GLU A 251 -7.90 -16.44 29.24
N TYR A 252 -8.69 -16.69 28.19
CA TYR A 252 -8.19 -17.06 26.86
C TYR A 252 -8.11 -15.89 25.88
N GLN A 253 -8.38 -14.64 26.32
CA GLN A 253 -8.49 -13.47 25.45
C GLN A 253 -7.34 -13.36 24.44
N PHE A 254 -6.10 -13.40 24.94
CA PHE A 254 -4.86 -13.31 24.15
C PHE A 254 -4.13 -14.66 24.06
N ALA A 255 -4.82 -15.77 24.30
CA ALA A 255 -4.18 -17.07 24.28
C ALA A 255 -3.56 -17.38 22.90
N VAL A 256 -2.41 -18.05 22.93
CA VAL A 256 -1.71 -18.61 21.77
C VAL A 256 -1.52 -20.14 21.93
N GLY A 257 -1.10 -20.83 20.86
CA GLY A 257 -0.79 -22.27 20.90
C GLY A 257 -1.98 -23.16 21.25
N GLU A 258 -1.80 -24.13 22.15
CA GLU A 258 -2.85 -25.10 22.51
C GLU A 258 -4.04 -24.45 23.24
N LYS A 259 -3.80 -23.44 24.09
CA LYS A 259 -4.89 -22.68 24.74
C LYS A 259 -5.74 -21.96 23.69
N GLN A 260 -5.11 -21.38 22.69
CA GLN A 260 -5.79 -20.74 21.56
C GLN A 260 -6.65 -21.73 20.78
N LYS A 261 -6.10 -22.89 20.41
CA LYS A 261 -6.86 -23.92 19.68
C LYS A 261 -8.11 -24.34 20.43
N LYS A 262 -8.01 -24.52 21.75
CA LYS A 262 -9.15 -24.84 22.63
C LYS A 262 -10.22 -23.74 22.58
N ALA A 263 -9.84 -22.49 22.83
CA ALA A 263 -10.78 -21.36 22.81
C ALA A 263 -11.41 -21.16 21.42
N MET A 264 -10.63 -21.26 20.35
CA MET A 264 -11.11 -21.14 18.98
C MET A 264 -12.09 -22.24 18.60
N ALA A 265 -11.84 -23.50 18.98
CA ALA A 265 -12.77 -24.60 18.71
C ALA A 265 -14.13 -24.35 19.36
N GLU A 266 -14.11 -23.83 20.58
CA GLU A 266 -15.29 -23.51 21.37
C GLU A 266 -16.07 -22.32 20.82
N LEU A 267 -15.39 -21.22 20.48
CA LEU A 267 -16.01 -20.05 19.84
C LEU A 267 -16.58 -20.40 18.46
N ASN A 268 -15.88 -21.23 17.66
CA ASN A 268 -16.39 -21.68 16.36
C ASN A 268 -17.71 -22.45 16.52
N LYS A 269 -17.84 -23.33 17.51
CA LYS A 269 -19.12 -24.02 17.79
C LYS A 269 -20.23 -23.01 18.10
N VAL A 270 -19.93 -22.01 18.93
CA VAL A 270 -20.89 -20.95 19.26
C VAL A 270 -21.31 -20.21 18.00
N PHE A 271 -20.38 -19.65 17.23
CA PHE A 271 -20.71 -18.82 16.06
C PHE A 271 -21.46 -19.60 14.96
N LEU A 272 -21.33 -20.92 14.89
CA LEU A 272 -22.12 -21.78 13.99
C LEU A 272 -23.60 -21.94 14.40
N THR A 273 -24.02 -21.50 15.59
CA THR A 273 -25.41 -21.65 16.06
C THR A 273 -26.40 -20.67 15.41
N ARG A 274 -25.92 -19.51 14.95
CA ARG A 274 -26.71 -18.44 14.33
C ARG A 274 -26.12 -18.00 13.00
N THR A 275 -26.95 -17.45 12.13
CA THR A 275 -26.54 -16.80 10.88
C THR A 275 -25.76 -15.52 11.16
N ARG A 276 -24.97 -15.04 10.19
CA ARG A 276 -24.27 -13.75 10.36
C ARG A 276 -25.21 -12.60 10.70
N LYS A 277 -26.42 -12.56 10.13
CA LYS A 277 -27.38 -11.49 10.40
C LYS A 277 -27.82 -11.51 11.87
N GLU A 278 -28.24 -12.67 12.37
CA GLU A 278 -28.66 -12.83 13.77
C GLU A 278 -27.55 -12.47 14.76
N TRP A 279 -26.28 -12.77 14.43
CA TRP A 279 -25.15 -12.33 15.24
C TRP A 279 -24.95 -10.81 15.21
N LEU A 280 -25.05 -10.17 14.05
CA LEU A 280 -24.93 -8.71 13.92
C LEU A 280 -26.08 -7.97 14.61
N ASP A 281 -27.27 -8.56 14.67
CA ASP A 281 -28.41 -7.98 15.40
C ASP A 281 -28.25 -8.13 16.94
N LEU A 282 -27.37 -9.03 17.39
CA LEU A 282 -27.16 -9.36 18.80
C LEU A 282 -25.92 -8.69 19.42
N LEU A 283 -24.85 -8.52 18.65
CA LEU A 283 -23.54 -7.96 19.05
C LEU A 283 -23.49 -6.44 18.94
#